data_AF-A0A962LVJ4-F1
#
_entry.id   AF-A0A962LVJ4-F1
#
_cell.length_a   1.000
_cell.length_b   1.000
_cell.length_c   1.000
_cell.angle_alpha   90.00
_cell.angle_beta   90.00
_cell.angle_gamma   90.00
#
_symmetry.space_group_name_H-M   'P 1'
#
loop_
_entity.id
_entity.type
_entity.pdbx_description
1 polymer ?
#
loop_
_entity_poly.entity_id
_entity_poly.type
_entity_poly.pdbx_seq_one_letter_code
_entity_poly.pdbx_strand_id
1 'polypeptide(L)' 'MKKYVAYGIGAALVDTEIKVQDRDLVQMNVDKGIMTLVDEARQAQLLAHLRGHLVKACHASGGSAG' A
#
# COMPACT_ATOMS: atom_id res chain seq x y z
N MET A 1 -8.95 -31.32 -25.62
CA MET A 1 -9.17 -29.91 -25.18
C MET A 1 -8.03 -29.50 -24.27
N LYS A 2 -7.25 -28.46 -24.62
CA LYS A 2 -6.23 -27.91 -23.71
C LYS A 2 -6.96 -27.19 -22.59
N LYS A 3 -6.77 -27.65 -21.36
CA LYS A 3 -7.67 -27.40 -20.22
C LYS A 3 -7.55 -25.98 -19.65
N TYR A 4 -6.47 -25.26 -19.98
CA TYR A 4 -6.21 -23.89 -19.56
C TYR A 4 -5.32 -23.18 -20.59
N VAL A 5 -5.52 -21.87 -20.76
CA VAL A 5 -4.78 -21.02 -21.72
C VAL A 5 -3.64 -20.23 -21.06
N ALA A 6 -3.71 -19.98 -19.74
CA ALA A 6 -2.66 -19.37 -18.95
C ALA A 6 -2.84 -19.70 -17.46
N TYR A 7 -1.75 -19.61 -16.70
CA TYR A 7 -1.73 -19.70 -15.23
C TYR A 7 -0.87 -18.57 -14.68
N GLY A 8 -1.33 -17.93 -13.60
CA GLY A 8 -0.58 -16.93 -12.85
C GLY A 8 -0.38 -17.38 -11.41
N ILE A 9 0.81 -17.11 -10.87
CA ILE A 9 1.12 -17.25 -9.45
C ILE A 9 1.61 -15.88 -8.98
N GLY A 10 1.04 -15.38 -7.89
CA GLY A 10 1.36 -14.07 -7.34
C GLY A 10 1.09 -13.98 -5.86
N ALA A 11 1.76 -13.04 -5.20
CA ALA A 11 1.40 -12.64 -3.85
C ALA A 11 0.17 -11.73 -3.90
N ALA A 12 -0.87 -12.06 -3.13
CA ALA A 12 -2.00 -11.16 -2.94
C ALA A 12 -1.53 -9.99 -2.07
N LEU A 13 -1.31 -8.83 -2.70
CA LEU A 13 -0.95 -7.58 -2.02
C LEU A 13 -2.18 -6.68 -1.99
N VAL A 14 -2.47 -6.07 -0.84
CA VAL A 14 -3.59 -5.12 -0.74
C VAL A 14 -3.02 -3.71 -0.82
N ASP A 15 -3.33 -3.00 -1.91
CA ASP A 15 -2.92 -1.61 -2.07
C ASP A 15 -3.87 -0.71 -1.27
N THR A 16 -3.31 0.08 -0.34
CA THR A 16 -4.09 1.02 0.47
C THR A 16 -3.76 2.43 0.04
N GLU A 17 -4.72 3.11 -0.60
CA GLU A 17 -4.56 4.49 -1.04
C GLU A 17 -5.17 5.46 -0.02
N ILE A 18 -4.34 6.36 0.51
CA ILE A 18 -4.77 7.34 1.52
C ILE A 18 -4.35 8.73 1.06
N LYS A 19 -5.32 9.65 1.01
CA LYS A 19 -5.04 11.05 0.73
C LYS A 19 -4.47 11.73 1.98
N VAL A 20 -3.21 12.11 1.91
CA VAL A 20 -2.47 12.82 2.97
C VAL A 20 -2.10 14.23 2.54
N GLN A 21 -1.76 15.08 3.51
CA GLN A 21 -1.16 16.40 3.28
C GLN A 21 0.36 16.30 3.34
N ASP A 22 1.08 17.27 2.76
CA ASP A 22 2.54 17.29 2.77
C ASP A 22 3.13 17.30 4.20
N ARG A 23 2.43 17.91 5.16
CA ARG A 23 2.82 17.90 6.59
C ARG A 23 2.79 16.50 7.22
N ASP A 24 1.93 15.62 6.71
CA ASP A 24 1.78 14.26 7.23
C ASP A 24 2.96 13.40 6.74
N LEU A 25 3.42 13.64 5.51
CA LEU A 25 4.63 13.02 4.95
C LEU A 25 5.87 13.38 5.78
N VAL A 26 6.02 14.64 6.17
CA VAL A 26 7.12 15.11 7.02
C VAL A 26 7.08 14.46 8.40
N GLN A 27 5.91 14.41 9.05
CA GLN A 27 5.75 13.73 10.35
C GLN A 27 6.07 12.23 10.26
N MET A 28 5.66 11.62 9.16
CA MET A 28 5.96 10.23 8.89
C MET A 28 7.39 10.01 8.40
N ASN A 29 8.22 11.05 8.18
CA ASN A 29 9.55 10.95 7.58
C ASN A 29 9.56 10.08 6.31
N VAL A 30 8.65 10.41 5.38
CA VAL A 30 8.50 9.78 4.06
C VAL A 30 8.67 10.86 3.00
N ASP A 31 9.59 10.67 2.05
CA ASP A 31 9.75 11.62 0.95
C ASP A 31 8.65 11.42 -0.11
N LYS A 32 8.26 12.53 -0.73
CA LYS A 32 7.19 12.54 -1.74
C LYS A 32 7.70 11.97 -3.07
N GLY A 33 6.95 11.04 -3.65
CA GLY A 33 7.22 10.49 -4.98
C GLY A 33 8.26 9.37 -5.02
N ILE A 34 8.68 8.85 -3.87
CA ILE A 34 9.54 7.67 -3.79
C ILE A 34 8.77 6.46 -3.27
N MET A 35 9.23 5.27 -3.63
CA MET A 35 8.73 4.00 -3.11
C MET A 35 9.79 3.38 -2.21
N THR A 36 9.44 3.17 -0.94
CA THR A 36 10.38 2.70 0.08
C THR A 36 9.85 1.42 0.70
N LEU A 37 10.65 0.34 0.62
CA LEU A 37 10.41 -0.85 1.44
C LEU A 37 10.76 -0.53 2.90
N VAL A 38 9.85 -0.87 3.80
CA VAL A 38 10.01 -0.65 5.24
C VAL A 38 9.88 -1.97 5.98
N ASP A 39 10.54 -2.09 7.13
CA ASP A 39 10.32 -3.21 8.04
C ASP A 39 8.93 -3.15 8.72
N GLU A 40 8.55 -4.24 9.38
CA GLU A 40 7.25 -4.39 10.04
C GLU A 40 7.02 -3.36 11.15
N ALA A 41 8.05 -3.04 11.93
CA ALA A 41 7.95 -2.07 13.03
C ALA A 41 7.64 -0.67 12.48
N ARG A 42 8.33 -0.29 11.40
CA ARG A 42 8.12 0.96 10.70
C ARG A 42 6.76 0.99 10.01
N GLN A 43 6.34 -0.11 9.38
CA GLN A 43 5.01 -0.23 8.79
C GLN A 43 3.91 0.02 9.84
N ALA A 44 4.03 -0.59 11.02
CA ALA A 44 3.06 -0.41 12.11
C ALA A 44 2.99 1.06 12.58
N GLN A 45 4.13 1.75 12.67
CA GLN A 45 4.17 3.19 13.00
C GLN A 45 3.45 4.04 11.95
N LEU A 46 3.70 3.80 10.66
CA LEU A 46 3.06 4.53 9.56
C LEU A 46 1.55 4.27 9.57
N LEU A 47 1.13 3.01 9.69
CA LEU A 47 -0.29 2.65 9.81
C LEU A 47 -0.96 3.31 11.00
N ALA A 48 -0.28 3.41 12.16
CA ALA A 48 -0.81 4.08 13.34
C ALA A 48 -1.04 5.59 13.10
N HIS A 49 -0.10 6.27 12.42
CA HIS A 49 -0.29 7.68 12.02
C HIS A 49 -1.45 7.82 11.03
N LEU A 50 -1.56 6.88 10.09
CA LEU A 50 -2.61 6.87 9.07
C LEU A 50 -4.00 6.51 9.61
N ARG A 51 -4.11 5.86 10.79
CA ARG A 51 -5.42 5.55 11.40
C ARG A 51 -6.32 6.77 11.62
N GLY A 52 -5.73 7.94 11.88
CA GLY A 52 -6.47 9.21 11.95
C GLY A 52 -6.93 9.75 10.58
N HIS A 53 -6.30 9.31 9.49
CA HIS A 53 -6.58 9.71 8.11
C HIS A 53 -7.48 8.72 7.35
N LEU A 54 -7.75 7.54 7.93
CA LEU A 54 -8.57 6.46 7.34
C LEU A 54 -10.02 6.84 7.02
N VAL A 55 -10.52 7.99 7.49
CA VAL A 55 -11.85 8.52 7.13
C VAL A 55 -11.96 8.81 5.61
N LYS A 56 -10.85 8.87 4.87
CA LYS A 56 -10.81 9.07 3.41
C LYS A 56 -10.00 8.01 2.65
N ALA A 57 -9.77 6.83 3.24
CA ALA A 57 -9.03 5.76 2.57
C ALA A 57 -9.92 5.01 1.56
N CYS A 58 -9.50 4.99 0.29
CA CYS A 58 -10.09 4.14 -0.73
C CYS A 58 -9.32 2.82 -0.70
N HIS A 59 -9.96 1.72 -0.30
CA HIS A 59 -9.34 0.40 -0.34
C HIS A 59 -9.53 -0.15 -1.76
N ALA A 60 -8.44 -0.24 -2.52
CA ALA A 60 -8.44 -0.87 -3.85
C ALA A 60 -7.72 -2.21 -3.76
N SER A 61 -8.28 -3.26 -4.37
CA SER A 61 -7.61 -4.57 -4.46
C SER A 61 -6.41 -4.45 -5.41
N GLY A 62 -5.19 -4.55 -4.87
CA GLY A 62 -3.93 -4.54 -5.61
C GLY A 62 -3.40 -5.94 -5.92
N GLY A 63 -2.30 -6.03 -6.67
CA GLY A 63 -1.60 -7.28 -6.99
C GLY A 63 -1.01 -7.29 -8.39
N SER A 64 0.31 -7.45 -8.51
CA SER A 64 1.06 -7.36 -9.79
C SER A 64 0.98 -8.60 -10.67
N ALA A 65 0.25 -9.64 -10.25
CA ALA A 65 0.13 -10.89 -10.98
C ALA A 65 -1.06 -10.83 -11.95
N GLY A 66 -0.85 -10.11 -13.06
CA GLY A 66 -1.57 -10.30 -14.32
C GLY A 66 -0.78 -11.21 -15.25
#